data_AF-A0AAV6I8L1-F1
#
_entry.id   AF-A0AAV6I8L1-F1
#
_cell.length_a   1.000
_cell.length_b   1.000
_cell.length_c   1.000
_cell.angle_alpha   90.00
_cell.angle_beta   90.00
_cell.angle_gamma   90.00
#
_symmetry.space_group_name_H-M   'P 1'
#
loop_
_entity.id
_entity.type
_entity.pdbx_description
1 polymer ?
#
loop_
_entity_poly.entity_id
_entity_poly.type
_entity_poly.pdbx_seq_one_letter_code
_entity_poly.pdbx_strand_id
1 'polypeptide(L)'
;MLSCSTHRGPLKGVFSFQKPQGFLILHKGFQPNGQVPISSTDKELTPQIRANGIDVAEFSPPRRLRTDEIPLVVNDFRLAARNAMEAGFDGIEIHGAHGYLIDQFLKDQVND
;
A
#
# COMPACT_ATOMS: atom_id res chain seq x y z
N MET A 1 -1.20 0.56 -8.49
CA MET A 1 -1.68 1.89 -8.91
C MET A 1 -1.08 2.92 -7.97
N LEU A 2 -0.38 3.94 -8.47
CA LEU A 2 0.17 5.03 -7.65
C LEU A 2 -0.94 6.07 -7.43
N SER A 3 -1.16 6.52 -6.19
CA SER A 3 -2.10 7.62 -5.90
C SER A 3 -1.29 8.84 -5.47
N CYS A 4 -1.56 9.97 -6.10
CA CYS A 4 -0.86 11.24 -5.89
C CYS A 4 -1.82 12.22 -5.21
N SER A 5 -1.44 12.77 -4.05
CA SER A 5 -2.16 13.87 -3.42
C SER A 5 -1.24 15.08 -3.32
N THR A 6 -1.49 16.11 -4.13
CA THR A 6 -0.79 17.39 -4.01
C THR A 6 -1.41 18.23 -2.89
N HIS A 7 -0.63 18.55 -1.86
CA HIS A 7 -1.00 19.60 -0.90
C HIS A 7 -0.84 20.97 -1.60
N ARG A 8 -1.92 21.78 -1.65
CA ARG A 8 -1.88 23.12 -2.27
C ARG A 8 -1.15 24.09 -1.33
N GLY A 9 0.08 24.46 -1.68
CA GLY A 9 0.87 25.52 -1.05
C GLY A 9 1.89 26.08 -2.06
N PRO A 10 2.68 27.11 -1.68
CA PRO A 10 3.68 27.73 -2.57
C PRO A 10 4.88 26.82 -2.92
N LEU A 11 4.90 25.60 -2.40
CA LEU A 11 5.87 24.53 -2.68
C LEU A 11 5.23 23.53 -3.65
N LYS A 12 6.01 22.98 -4.58
CA LYS A 12 5.64 21.97 -5.58
C LYS A 12 5.40 20.60 -4.92
N GLY A 13 4.37 20.49 -4.08
CA GLY A 13 3.73 19.23 -3.65
C GLY A 13 4.60 18.17 -2.94
N VAL A 14 3.95 17.29 -2.18
CA VAL A 14 4.56 16.09 -1.60
C VAL A 14 3.96 14.87 -2.28
N PHE A 15 4.80 13.93 -2.71
CA PHE A 15 4.36 12.67 -3.31
C PHE A 15 4.20 11.60 -2.22
N SER A 16 2.97 11.25 -1.87
CA SER A 16 2.71 10.15 -0.95
C SER A 16 2.82 8.81 -1.68
N PHE A 17 3.83 8.01 -1.32
CA PHE A 17 3.96 6.66 -1.84
C PHE A 17 3.26 5.68 -0.90
N GLN A 18 2.25 5.02 -1.47
CA GLN A 18 1.52 3.96 -0.82
C GLN A 18 1.56 2.75 -1.75
N LYS A 19 2.25 1.67 -1.36
CA LYS A 19 1.93 0.37 -1.95
C LYS A 19 0.52 0.04 -1.45
N PRO A 20 -0.45 -0.13 -2.36
CA PRO A 20 -1.82 -0.37 -1.93
C PRO A 20 -1.95 -1.81 -1.45
N GLN A 21 -1.80 -2.01 -0.15
CA GLN A 21 -2.30 -3.16 0.58
C GLN A 21 -3.27 -2.73 1.69
N GLY A 22 -3.68 -1.46 1.69
CA GLY A 22 -4.78 -1.02 2.55
C GLY A 22 -6.09 -1.66 2.11
N PHE A 23 -7.07 -1.60 3.02
CA PHE A 23 -8.38 -2.24 2.92
C PHE A 23 -9.01 -2.25 1.52
N LEU A 24 -8.90 -1.19 0.70
CA LEU A 24 -9.52 -1.19 -0.64
C LEU A 24 -8.86 -2.08 -1.71
N ILE A 25 -7.58 -2.50 -1.58
CA ILE A 25 -6.82 -3.19 -2.65
C ILE A 25 -6.41 -4.63 -2.24
N LEU A 26 -6.97 -5.12 -1.14
CA LEU A 26 -6.85 -6.52 -0.74
C LEU A 26 -7.73 -7.47 -1.58
N HIS A 27 -8.36 -7.01 -2.66
CA HIS A 27 -9.12 -7.87 -3.57
C HIS A 27 -8.28 -8.23 -4.80
N LYS A 28 -8.27 -9.51 -5.22
CA LYS A 28 -7.51 -9.97 -6.42
C LYS A 28 -7.80 -9.14 -7.67
N GLY A 29 -9.01 -8.61 -7.80
CA GLY A 29 -9.42 -7.77 -8.94
C GLY A 29 -8.63 -6.47 -9.13
N PHE A 30 -7.93 -5.99 -8.08
CA PHE A 30 -7.08 -4.80 -8.16
C PHE A 30 -5.58 -5.13 -8.30
N GLN A 31 -5.24 -6.41 -8.33
CA GLN A 31 -3.85 -6.87 -8.46
C GLN A 31 -3.50 -7.13 -9.92
N PRO A 32 -2.25 -6.88 -10.33
CA PRO A 32 -1.78 -7.25 -11.66
C PRO A 32 -2.04 -8.74 -11.92
N ASN A 33 -2.61 -9.05 -13.09
CA ASN A 33 -2.88 -10.43 -13.52
C ASN A 33 -3.77 -11.24 -12.55
N GLY A 34 -4.59 -10.59 -11.72
CA GLY A 34 -5.46 -11.27 -10.76
C GLY A 34 -4.71 -11.97 -9.63
N GLN A 35 -3.46 -11.57 -9.37
CA GLN A 35 -2.65 -12.10 -8.28
C GLN A 35 -3.32 -11.86 -6.92
N VAL A 36 -2.91 -12.65 -5.91
CA VAL A 36 -3.29 -12.36 -4.52
C VAL A 36 -2.53 -11.13 -4.01
N PRO A 37 -3.14 -10.34 -3.11
CA PRO A 37 -2.43 -9.28 -2.41
C PRO A 37 -1.24 -9.87 -1.64
N ILE A 38 -0.20 -9.07 -1.44
CA ILE A 38 0.96 -9.44 -0.61
C ILE A 38 0.84 -8.82 0.78
N SER A 39 1.40 -9.45 1.82
CA SER A 39 1.40 -8.94 3.20
C SER A 39 2.60 -9.50 4.01
N SER A 40 2.79 -9.03 5.24
CA SER A 40 3.67 -9.67 6.24
C SER A 40 3.12 -11.01 6.73
N THR A 41 1.81 -11.25 6.56
CA THR A 41 1.12 -12.47 7.00
C THR A 41 0.25 -13.07 5.89
N ASP A 42 -0.22 -14.28 6.09
CA ASP A 42 -1.21 -14.99 5.26
C ASP A 42 -2.61 -15.03 5.89
N LYS A 43 -2.78 -14.38 7.06
CA LYS A 43 -4.08 -14.26 7.75
C LYS A 43 -5.03 -13.35 6.98
N GLU A 44 -6.27 -13.80 6.88
CA GLU A 44 -7.37 -13.06 6.24
C GLU A 44 -7.86 -11.90 7.11
N LEU A 45 -8.31 -10.83 6.46
CA LEU A 45 -9.03 -9.76 7.15
C LEU A 45 -10.53 -10.05 7.13
N THR A 46 -11.19 -9.76 8.25
CA THR A 46 -12.65 -9.83 8.34
C THR A 46 -13.28 -8.77 7.43
N PRO A 47 -14.42 -9.06 6.77
CA PRO A 47 -15.14 -8.08 5.97
C PRO A 47 -15.45 -6.79 6.74
N GLN A 48 -15.40 -5.64 6.06
CA GLN A 48 -15.66 -4.34 6.67
C GLN A 48 -16.68 -3.52 5.90
N ILE A 49 -17.51 -2.76 6.61
CA ILE A 49 -18.44 -1.82 5.99
C ILE A 49 -17.64 -0.67 5.36
N ARG A 50 -17.88 -0.39 4.08
CA ARG A 50 -17.23 0.69 3.33
C ARG A 50 -17.72 2.05 3.83
N ALA A 51 -17.02 3.10 3.41
CA ALA A 51 -17.32 4.48 3.81
C ALA A 51 -18.74 4.96 3.43
N ASN A 52 -19.43 4.30 2.49
CA ASN A 52 -20.82 4.62 2.16
C ASN A 52 -21.84 4.03 3.15
N GLY A 53 -21.40 3.24 4.13
CA GLY A 53 -22.25 2.67 5.18
C GLY A 53 -23.17 1.54 4.71
N ILE A 54 -23.12 1.16 3.43
CA ILE A 54 -24.04 0.20 2.80
C ILE A 54 -23.27 -1.01 2.29
N ASP A 55 -22.17 -0.77 1.58
CA ASP A 55 -21.43 -1.84 0.93
C ASP A 55 -20.48 -2.52 1.91
N VAL A 56 -20.42 -3.84 1.86
CA VAL A 56 -19.40 -4.62 2.58
C VAL A 56 -18.22 -4.84 1.65
N ALA A 57 -17.03 -4.47 2.11
CA ALA A 57 -15.78 -4.82 1.46
C ALA A 57 -15.35 -6.22 1.90
N GLU A 58 -15.25 -7.12 0.92
CA GLU A 58 -14.59 -8.41 1.07
C GLU A 58 -13.12 -8.30 0.68
N PHE A 59 -12.27 -9.03 1.39
CA PHE A 59 -10.83 -9.04 1.19
C PHE A 59 -10.41 -10.43 0.74
N SER A 60 -9.56 -10.50 -0.27
CA SER A 60 -8.92 -11.75 -0.67
C SER A 60 -7.81 -12.11 0.32
N PRO A 61 -7.60 -13.41 0.61
CA PRO A 61 -6.53 -13.84 1.49
C PRO A 61 -5.18 -13.38 0.93
N PRO A 62 -4.35 -12.68 1.74
CA PRO A 62 -3.07 -12.24 1.27
C PRO A 62 -2.09 -13.41 1.21
N ARG A 63 -1.07 -13.26 0.36
CA ARG A 63 0.11 -14.11 0.37
C ARG A 63 1.20 -13.44 1.19
N ARG A 64 1.77 -14.18 2.13
CA ARG A 64 2.96 -13.77 2.85
C ARG A 64 4.12 -13.51 1.89
N LEU A 65 4.80 -12.37 2.06
CA LEU A 65 6.04 -12.08 1.35
C LEU A 65 7.13 -13.03 1.80
N ARG A 66 7.86 -13.59 0.84
CA ARG A 66 9.09 -14.31 1.13
C ARG A 66 10.22 -13.32 1.39
N THR A 67 11.20 -13.72 2.18
CA THR A 67 12.35 -12.87 2.52
C THR A 67 13.12 -12.38 1.29
N ASP A 68 13.23 -13.21 0.24
CA ASP A 68 13.89 -12.87 -1.02
C ASP A 68 13.11 -11.86 -1.87
N GLU A 69 11.82 -11.63 -1.57
CA GLU A 69 10.98 -10.64 -2.26
C GLU A 69 11.04 -9.25 -1.62
N ILE A 70 11.43 -9.15 -0.34
CA ILE A 70 11.49 -7.87 0.38
C ILE A 70 12.39 -6.85 -0.33
N PRO A 71 13.59 -7.20 -0.83
CA PRO A 71 14.43 -6.26 -1.58
C PRO A 71 13.75 -5.71 -2.84
N LEU A 72 12.89 -6.50 -3.50
CA LEU A 72 12.13 -6.04 -4.68
C LEU A 72 11.09 -5.00 -4.29
N VAL A 73 10.39 -5.23 -3.17
CA VAL A 73 9.43 -4.26 -2.62
C VAL A 73 10.15 -2.95 -2.28
N VAL A 74 11.27 -3.00 -1.58
CA VAL A 74 12.09 -1.82 -1.26
C VAL A 74 12.53 -1.08 -2.53
N ASN A 75 12.93 -1.83 -3.56
CA ASN A 75 13.31 -1.25 -4.85
C ASN A 75 12.13 -0.54 -5.53
N ASP A 76 10.90 -1.02 -5.38
CA ASP A 76 9.73 -0.32 -5.91
C ASP A 76 9.47 1.02 -5.21
N PHE A 77 9.64 1.10 -3.88
CA PHE A 77 9.60 2.38 -3.15
C PHE A 77 10.68 3.33 -3.69
N ARG A 78 11.89 2.84 -3.90
CA ARG A 78 13.02 3.61 -4.45
C ARG A 78 12.73 4.13 -5.86
N LEU A 79 12.18 3.29 -6.74
CA LEU A 79 11.82 3.69 -8.10
C LEU A 79 10.71 4.73 -8.11
N ALA A 80 9.70 4.58 -7.25
CA ALA A 80 8.62 5.55 -7.15
C ALA A 80 9.09 6.91 -6.61
N ALA A 81 9.98 6.91 -5.61
CA ALA A 81 10.65 8.10 -5.13
C ALA A 81 11.41 8.81 -6.27
N ARG A 82 12.17 8.08 -7.07
CA ARG A 82 12.86 8.65 -8.23
C ARG A 82 11.88 9.27 -9.24
N ASN A 83 10.81 8.55 -9.57
CA ASN A 83 9.80 9.05 -10.51
C ASN A 83 9.09 10.31 -9.97
N ALA A 84 8.91 10.43 -8.66
CA ALA A 84 8.37 11.64 -8.04
C ALA A 84 9.32 12.84 -8.17
N MET A 85 10.62 12.62 -7.94
CA MET A 85 11.62 13.67 -8.18
C MET A 85 11.65 14.10 -9.66
N GLU A 86 11.60 13.14 -10.58
CA GLU A 86 11.54 13.41 -12.03
C GLU A 86 10.25 14.17 -12.43
N ALA A 87 9.14 13.91 -11.75
CA ALA A 87 7.88 14.64 -11.92
C ALA A 87 7.87 16.03 -11.28
N GLY A 88 8.93 16.43 -10.57
CA GLY A 88 9.09 17.77 -10.01
C GLY A 88 8.45 17.98 -8.63
N PHE A 89 8.20 16.90 -7.88
CA PHE A 89 7.80 16.99 -6.47
C PHE A 89 8.99 17.41 -5.60
N ASP A 90 8.75 18.26 -4.60
CA ASP A 90 9.80 18.73 -3.67
C ASP A 90 10.16 17.69 -2.60
N GLY A 91 9.25 16.75 -2.34
CA GLY A 91 9.43 15.74 -1.30
C GLY A 91 8.54 14.53 -1.50
N ILE A 92 8.87 13.47 -0.77
CA ILE A 92 8.14 12.20 -0.76
C ILE A 92 7.74 11.89 0.66
N GLU A 93 6.51 11.45 0.83
CA GLU A 93 6.00 10.90 2.08
C GLU A 93 5.82 9.38 1.91
N ILE A 94 6.38 8.61 2.83
CA ILE A 94 6.19 7.15 2.86
C ILE A 94 5.01 6.85 3.77
N HIS A 95 3.97 6.22 3.23
CA HIS A 95 2.80 5.89 4.05
C HIS A 95 3.03 4.60 4.86
N GLY A 96 3.45 4.77 6.11
CA GLY A 96 3.73 3.68 7.06
C GLY A 96 2.66 3.48 8.15
N ALA A 97 1.41 3.87 7.91
CA ALA A 97 0.34 3.84 8.92
C ALA A 97 -0.92 3.09 8.43
N HIS A 98 -1.99 3.10 9.24
CA HIS A 98 -3.35 2.66 8.90
C HIS A 98 -3.50 1.26 8.28
N GLY A 99 -2.65 0.31 8.68
CA GLY A 99 -2.72 -1.08 8.23
C GLY A 99 -2.19 -1.32 6.81
N TYR A 100 -1.47 -0.36 6.23
CA TYR A 100 -0.76 -0.56 4.96
C TYR A 100 0.51 -1.40 5.15
N LEU A 101 1.13 -1.85 4.05
CA LEU A 101 2.17 -2.86 4.06
C LEU A 101 3.28 -2.62 5.10
N ILE A 102 3.82 -1.41 5.20
CA ILE A 102 4.87 -1.10 6.19
C ILE A 102 4.33 -1.24 7.61
N ASP A 103 3.13 -0.72 7.90
CA ASP A 103 2.48 -0.83 9.21
C ASP A 103 2.21 -2.31 9.58
N GLN A 104 1.89 -3.15 8.59
CA GLN A 104 1.71 -4.60 8.80
C GLN A 104 2.99 -5.31 9.24
N PHE A 105 4.18 -4.84 8.81
CA PHE A 105 5.46 -5.35 9.29
C PHE A 105 5.84 -4.79 10.67
N LEU A 106 5.38 -3.59 11.01
CA LEU A 106 5.69 -2.94 12.29
C LEU A 106 4.84 -3.45 13.46
N LYS A 107 3.64 -3.97 13.19
CA LYS A 107 2.70 -4.46 14.22
C LYS A 107 2.91 -5.94 14.49
N ASP A 108 3.29 -6.27 15.72
CA ASP A 108 3.43 -7.64 16.25
C ASP A 108 2.15 -8.48 16.14
N GLN A 109 0.98 -7.85 16.28
CA GLN A 109 -0.31 -8.52 16.13
C GLN A 109 -0.59 -9.00 14.69
N VAL A 110 0.14 -8.46 13.71
CA VAL A 110 -0.02 -8.76 12.29
C VAL A 110 1.19 -9.55 11.77
N ASN A 111 2.40 -9.16 12.14
CA ASN A 111 3.66 -9.78 11.72
C ASN A 111 4.02 -10.94 12.64
N ASP A 112 3.72 -12.16 12.19
CA ASP A 112 3.94 -13.43 12.91
C ASP A 112 5.02 -14.32 12.29
#